data_AF-A0A521F075-F1
#
_entry.id   AF-A0A521F075-F1
#
_cell.length_a   1.000
_cell.length_b   1.000
_cell.length_c   1.000
_cell.angle_alpha   90.00
_cell.angle_beta   90.00
_cell.angle_gamma   90.00
#
_symmetry.space_group_name_H-M   'P 1'
#
loop_
_entity.id
_entity.type
_entity.pdbx_description
1 polymer ?
#
loop_
_entity_poly.entity_id
_entity_poly.type
_entity_poly.pdbx_seq_one_letter_code
_entity_poly.pdbx_strand_id
1 'polypeptide(L)' 'MFSSLGAPEILIIAIMILVLFGAKRIPELARGLGQGIKEFRQASKDIKKEIEDSSRDIQDAANHEETSSKSK' A
#
# COMPACT_ATOMS: atom_id res chain seq x y z
N MET A 1 -13.95 -6.08 38.57
CA MET A 1 -14.95 -6.74 37.68
C MET A 1 -14.82 -6.31 36.21
N PHE A 2 -13.64 -5.88 35.74
CA PHE A 2 -13.39 -5.52 34.32
C PHE A 2 -11.91 -5.75 33.93
N SER A 3 -11.24 -6.73 34.54
CA SER A 3 -9.75 -6.80 34.50
C SER A 3 -9.15 -7.44 33.25
N SER A 4 -9.96 -7.76 32.24
CA SER A 4 -9.48 -7.87 30.86
C SER A 4 -10.68 -7.82 29.95
N LEU A 5 -10.62 -7.04 28.87
CA LEU A 5 -11.40 -7.36 27.68
C LEU A 5 -10.90 -8.73 27.22
N GLY A 6 -11.53 -9.78 27.74
CA GLY A 6 -11.15 -11.14 27.43
C GLY A 6 -11.60 -11.50 26.02
N ALA A 7 -11.14 -12.65 25.55
CA ALA A 7 -11.70 -13.27 24.35
C ALA A 7 -13.25 -13.34 24.35
N PRO A 8 -13.94 -13.55 25.50
CA PRO A 8 -15.41 -13.57 25.54
C PRO A 8 -16.07 -12.23 25.18
N GLU A 9 -15.61 -11.10 25.73
CA GLU A 9 -16.18 -9.79 25.42
C GLU A 9 -15.99 -9.41 23.95
N ILE A 10 -14.83 -9.70 23.37
CA ILE A 10 -14.56 -9.45 21.94
C ILE A 10 -15.50 -10.30 21.07
N LEU A 11 -15.77 -11.54 21.47
CA LEU A 11 -16.69 -12.42 20.74
C LEU A 11 -18.13 -11.88 20.75
N ILE A 12 -18.59 -11.35 21.89
CA ILE A 12 -19.93 -10.73 22.00
C ILE A 12 -20.05 -9.51 21.08
N ILE A 13 -19.03 -8.64 21.09
CA ILE A 13 -19.00 -7.46 20.21
C ILE A 13 -18.98 -7.89 18.74
N ALA A 14 -18.17 -8.91 18.40
CA ALA A 14 -18.12 -9.44 17.03
C ALA A 14 -19.48 -9.99 16.58
N ILE A 15 -20.20 -10.72 17.44
CA ILE A 15 -21.56 -11.20 17.15
C ILE A 15 -22.52 -10.03 16.96
N MET A 16 -22.46 -8.99 17.79
CA MET A 16 -23.31 -7.81 17.66
C MET A 16 -23.09 -7.11 16.30
N ILE A 17 -21.84 -6.91 15.91
CA ILE A 17 -21.48 -6.37 14.58
C ILE A 17 -21.97 -7.32 13.47
N LEU A 18 -21.84 -8.63 13.66
CA LEU A 18 -22.30 -9.63 12.69
C LEU A 18 -23.81 -9.60 12.48
N VAL A 19 -24.60 -9.31 13.52
CA VAL A 19 -26.06 -9.17 13.41
C VAL A 19 -26.44 -7.87 12.71
N LEU A 20 -25.78 -6.76 13.05
CA LEU A 20 -26.07 -5.45 12.46
C LEU A 20 -25.71 -5.38 10.97
N PHE A 21 -24.52 -5.88 10.62
CA PHE A 21 -23.99 -5.80 9.25
C PHE A 21 -24.21 -7.09 8.45
N GLY A 22 -24.38 -8.23 9.11
CA GLY A 22 -24.48 -9.54 8.47
C GLY A 22 -23.12 -10.21 8.24
N ALA A 23 -23.08 -11.53 8.36
CA ALA A 23 -21.85 -12.32 8.19
C ALA A 23 -21.20 -12.24 6.80
N LYS A 24 -21.97 -11.83 5.79
CA LYS A 24 -21.48 -11.68 4.41
C LYS A 24 -20.83 -10.32 4.14
N ARG A 25 -21.18 -9.26 4.89
CA ARG A 25 -20.70 -7.90 4.61
C ARG A 25 -19.25 -7.69 5.03
N ILE A 26 -18.84 -8.22 6.18
CA ILE A 26 -17.45 -8.14 6.65
C ILE A 26 -16.45 -8.70 5.61
N PRO A 27 -16.60 -9.95 5.10
CA PRO A 27 -15.66 -10.50 4.11
C PRO A 27 -15.78 -9.84 2.74
N GLU A 28 -16.96 -9.33 2.37
CA GLU A 28 -17.17 -8.59 1.12
C GLU A 28 -16.43 -7.24 1.15
N LEU A 29 -16.55 -6.49 2.24
CA LEU A 29 -15.81 -5.25 2.47
C LEU A 29 -14.30 -5.49 2.55
N ALA A 30 -13.87 -6.53 3.26
CA ALA A 30 -12.46 -6.89 3.37
C ALA A 30 -11.85 -7.25 2.00
N ARG A 31 -12.60 -7.98 1.15
CA ARG A 31 -12.19 -8.28 -0.22
C ARG A 31 -12.07 -7.01 -1.07
N GLY A 32 -13.06 -6.13 -1.03
CA GLY A 32 -13.05 -4.87 -1.78
C GLY A 32 -11.91 -3.94 -1.35
N LEU A 33 -11.75 -3.73 -0.04
CA LEU A 33 -10.64 -2.95 0.52
C LEU A 33 -9.28 -3.57 0.18
N GLY A 34 -9.16 -4.90 0.28
CA GLY A 34 -7.93 -5.62 -0.05
C GLY A 34 -7.52 -5.47 -1.52
N GLN A 35 -8.49 -5.54 -2.43
CA GLN A 35 -8.26 -5.30 -3.86
C GLN A 35 -7.85 -3.84 -4.10
N GLY A 36 -8.56 -2.87 -3.53
CA GLY A 36 -8.24 -1.45 -3.67
C GLY A 36 -6.84 -1.10 -3.14
N ILE A 37 -6.47 -1.62 -1.96
CA ILE A 37 -5.12 -1.44 -1.39
C ILE A 37 -4.05 -2.09 -2.29
N LYS A 38 -4.33 -3.27 -2.86
CA LYS A 38 -3.41 -3.96 -3.76
C LYS A 38 -3.15 -3.14 -5.03
N GLU A 39 -4.21 -2.64 -5.66
CA GLU A 39 -4.12 -1.80 -6.87
C GLU A 39 -3.42 -0.48 -6.57
N PHE A 40 -3.78 0.19 -5.48
CA PHE A 40 -3.14 1.42 -5.03
C PHE A 40 -1.62 1.22 -4.82
N ARG A 41 -1.23 0.11 -4.17
CA ARG A 41 0.17 -0.20 -3.93
C ARG A 41 0.93 -0.54 -5.22
N GLN A 42 0.26 -1.15 -6.21
CA GLN A 42 0.87 -1.44 -7.50
C GLN A 42 1.11 -0.14 -8.28
N ALA A 43 0.08 0.69 -8.43
CA ALA A 43 0.20 2.00 -9.08
C ALA A 43 1.28 2.88 -8.42
N SER A 44 1.33 2.91 -7.09
CA SER A 44 2.37 3.66 -6.36
C SER A 44 3.79 3.17 -6.65
N LYS A 45 3.97 1.85 -6.85
CA LYS A 45 5.28 1.28 -7.19
C LYS A 45 5.69 1.60 -8.61
N ASP A 46 4.75 1.56 -9.55
CA ASP A 46 5.01 1.82 -10.96
C ASP A 46 5.40 3.29 -11.15
N ILE A 47 4.69 4.21 -10.50
CA ILE A 47 5.05 5.64 -10.45
C ILE A 47 6.45 5.84 -9.86
N LYS A 48 6.76 5.17 -8.74
CA LYS A 48 8.09 5.28 -8.12
C LYS A 48 9.20 4.81 -9.07
N LYS A 49 8.99 3.71 -9.78
CA LYS A 49 9.95 3.19 -10.78
C LYS A 49 10.16 4.18 -11.91
N GLU A 50 9.08 4.72 -12.47
CA GLU A 50 9.16 5.66 -13.58
C GLU A 50 9.90 6.95 -13.22
N ILE A 51 9.70 7.46 -12.00
CA ILE A 51 10.45 8.61 -11.46
C ILE A 51 11.94 8.27 -11.27
N GLU A 52 12.24 7.07 -10.75
CA GLU A 52 13.61 6.61 -10.50
C GLU A 52 14.37 6.40 -11.82
N ASP A 53 13.74 5.78 -12.81
CA ASP A 53 14.32 5.57 -14.14
C ASP A 53 14.53 6.91 -14.87
N SER A 54 13.54 7.81 -14.86
CA SER A 54 13.68 9.17 -15.43
C SER A 54 14.81 9.97 -14.75
N SER A 55 14.97 9.82 -13.44
CA SER A 55 16.04 10.50 -12.69
C SER A 55 17.43 9.92 -12.99
N ARG A 56 17.51 8.64 -13.34
CA ARG A 56 18.77 7.99 -13.75
C ARG A 56 19.15 8.43 -15.16
N ASP A 57 18.21 8.50 -16.09
CA ASP A 57 18.46 8.97 -17.46
C ASP A 57 18.98 10.42 -17.50
N ILE A 58 18.44 11.29 -16.63
CA ILE A 58 18.91 12.68 -16.49
C ILE A 58 20.33 12.75 -15.88
N GLN A 59 20.65 11.87 -14.91
CA GLN A 59 21.97 11.82 -14.29
C GLN A 59 23.04 11.23 -15.21
N ASP A 60 22.68 10.21 -15.99
CA ASP A 60 23.59 9.59 -16.96
C ASP A 60 23.88 10.53 -18.15
N ALA A 61 22.92 11.36 -18.56
CA ALA A 61 23.13 12.41 -19.55
C ALA A 61 24.06 13.54 -19.03
N ALA A 62 23.93 13.94 -17.77
CA ALA A 62 24.77 14.98 -17.15
C ALA A 62 26.22 14.53 -16.95
N ASN A 63 26.47 13.24 -16.69
CA ASN A 63 27.81 12.68 -16.54
C ASN A 63 28.56 12.47 -17.87
N HIS A 64 27.87 12.45 -19.01
CA HIS A 64 28.49 12.17 -20.31
C HIS A 64 29.07 13.42 -21.01
N GLU A 65 28.78 14.64 -20.55
CA GLU A 65 29.34 15.88 -21.11
C GLU A 65 30.75 16.21 -20.59
N GLU A 66 31.14 15.72 -19.40
CA GLU A 66 32.39 16.13 -18.74
C GLU A 66 33.65 15.42 -19.26
N THR A 67 33.51 14.31 -19.99
CA THR A 67 34.66 13.51 -20.48
C THR A 67 35.16 13.90 -21.87
N SER A 68 34.38 14.68 -22.65
CA SER A 68 34.76 15.08 -24.02
C SER A 68 35.60 16.36 -24.07
N SER A 69 35.46 17.28 -23.11
CA SER A 69 36.15 18.58 -23.16
C SER A 69 37.55 18.60 -22.55
N LYS A 70 38.03 17.51 -21.92
CA LYS A 70 39.36 17.45 -21.27
C LYS A 70 40.46 16.83 -22.14
N SER A 71 40.14 16.43 -23.38
CA SER A 71 41.09 15.79 -24.31
C SER A 71 41.51 16.67 -25.49
N LYS A 72 41.20 17.97 -25.50
CA LYS A 72 41.75 18.94 -26.46
C LYS A 72 42.60 19.99 -25.77
#